data_AF-A0A7W7PL09-F1
#
_entry.id   AF-A0A7W7PL09-F1
#
_cell.length_a   1.000
_cell.length_b   1.000
_cell.length_c   1.000
_cell.angle_alpha   90.00
_cell.angle_beta   90.00
_cell.angle_gamma   90.00
#
_symmetry.space_group_name_H-M   'P 1'
#
loop_
_entity.id
_entity.type
_entity.pdbx_description
1 polymer ?
#
loop_
_entity_poly.entity_id
_entity_poly.type
_entity_poly.pdbx_seq_one_letter_code
_entity_poly.pdbx_strand_id
1 'polypeptide(L)'
;MSTDDTPDKPGKPDPAEEPAKPTGPEGKPEIKPEDKAEDKPENGPGEQPSEPGSAAEGEGAERQRPEPKAGPAAEETPAPGAVPPSDEAPEAEPLTGRQRLVNGLWPPRLTRAQLTVALLLCVLGLGLAIQVRSTSDNSALRGARQEDLVRILDELDNRTKRLDDEKRRLESQRTQLESSSNQAAEARKQTAQKEEQLAVLAGTVAAQGPGIELTVSDSKGAVESDKLLDTIQELRAAGAEAIQINDVRVVADTYFSGSAGNVEIDGKKVSQPYKFKVIGKPQDLEPALNIPGGVVQTLEKEQAAVSVSRSEKIIVDALRPAKRPDYARSSSQ
;
A
#
# COMPACT_ATOMS: atom_id res chain seq x y z
N MET A 1 -63.99 44.66 -74.27
CA MET A 1 -62.68 44.75 -74.93
C MET A 1 -62.07 46.05 -74.46
N SER A 2 -61.58 46.19 -73.21
CA SER A 2 -60.79 45.29 -72.35
C SER A 2 -59.28 45.41 -72.59
N THR A 3 -58.55 45.61 -71.48
CA THR A 3 -57.09 45.52 -71.30
C THR A 3 -56.20 46.39 -72.20
N ASP A 4 -55.68 47.45 -71.61
CA ASP A 4 -54.27 47.87 -71.77
C ASP A 4 -53.75 48.17 -70.34
N ASP A 5 -52.51 47.81 -70.02
CA ASP A 5 -51.95 47.74 -68.66
C ASP A 5 -50.41 47.84 -68.74
N THR A 6 -49.74 48.23 -67.65
CA THR A 6 -48.27 48.39 -67.50
C THR A 6 -47.66 49.59 -68.27
N PRO A 7 -46.57 50.26 -67.81
CA PRO A 7 -45.76 50.05 -66.59
C PRO A 7 -45.71 51.23 -65.60
N ASP A 8 -45.38 50.91 -64.35
CA ASP A 8 -44.82 51.86 -63.37
C ASP A 8 -43.27 51.94 -63.50
N LYS A 9 -42.64 52.99 -62.97
CA LYS A 9 -41.17 53.19 -63.01
C LYS A 9 -40.56 53.64 -61.68
N PRO A 10 -39.29 53.31 -61.41
CA PRO A 10 -38.82 53.13 -60.04
C PRO A 10 -38.14 54.35 -59.41
N GLY A 11 -38.19 54.39 -58.07
CA GLY A 11 -36.96 54.47 -57.28
C GLY A 11 -36.87 55.58 -56.22
N LYS A 12 -36.49 55.17 -55.00
CA LYS A 12 -35.24 55.60 -54.35
C LYS A 12 -34.87 54.65 -53.20
N PRO A 13 -33.59 54.59 -52.78
CA PRO A 13 -33.11 53.76 -51.68
C PRO A 13 -33.04 54.53 -50.36
N ASP A 14 -33.14 53.81 -49.24
CA ASP A 14 -32.78 54.30 -47.91
C ASP A 14 -31.27 54.11 -47.61
N PRO A 15 -30.68 54.88 -46.68
CA PRO A 15 -29.24 54.89 -46.43
C PRO A 15 -28.78 53.84 -45.41
N ALA A 16 -27.49 53.47 -45.47
CA ALA A 16 -26.82 52.70 -44.42
C ALA A 16 -26.24 53.63 -43.33
N GLU A 17 -26.15 53.14 -42.09
CA GLU A 17 -25.46 53.80 -40.98
C GLU A 17 -24.67 52.77 -40.13
N GLU A 18 -23.42 53.10 -39.82
CA GLU A 18 -22.42 52.29 -39.10
C GLU A 18 -21.31 53.23 -38.59
N PRO A 19 -20.50 52.91 -37.57
CA PRO A 19 -20.67 52.01 -36.41
C PRO A 19 -20.66 52.80 -35.07
N ALA A 20 -20.84 52.12 -33.93
CA ALA A 20 -20.65 52.71 -32.59
C ALA A 20 -19.84 51.82 -31.62
N LYS A 21 -18.79 52.42 -31.02
CA LYS A 21 -17.93 51.90 -29.93
C LYS A 21 -17.09 53.09 -29.39
N PRO A 22 -16.40 53.03 -28.23
CA PRO A 22 -16.41 51.99 -27.19
C PRO A 22 -16.58 52.52 -25.74
N THR A 23 -16.80 51.63 -24.77
CA THR A 23 -16.40 51.83 -23.36
C THR A 23 -16.04 50.49 -22.70
N GLY A 24 -15.09 50.52 -21.76
CA GLY A 24 -14.83 49.44 -20.79
C GLY A 24 -15.59 49.66 -19.46
N PRO A 25 -15.32 48.89 -18.38
CA PRO A 25 -13.96 48.74 -17.86
C PRO A 25 -13.53 47.33 -17.38
N GLU A 26 -12.20 47.20 -17.21
CA GLU A 26 -11.43 46.50 -16.17
C GLU A 26 -11.93 45.19 -15.52
N GLY A 27 -11.09 44.15 -15.54
CA GLY A 27 -11.30 42.90 -14.81
C GLY A 27 -10.20 41.84 -15.01
N LYS A 28 -8.99 42.06 -14.50
CA LYS A 28 -7.89 41.06 -14.50
C LYS A 28 -7.86 40.25 -13.20
N PRO A 29 -7.76 38.91 -13.25
CA PRO A 29 -7.14 38.12 -12.20
C PRO A 29 -5.62 38.05 -12.45
N GLU A 30 -4.82 38.58 -11.52
CA GLU A 30 -3.35 38.54 -11.58
C GLU A 30 -2.84 37.31 -10.80
N ILE A 31 -2.44 36.25 -11.51
CA ILE A 31 -1.91 35.04 -10.88
C ILE A 31 -0.42 35.23 -10.62
N LYS A 32 -0.08 35.46 -9.35
CA LYS A 32 1.30 35.55 -8.85
C LYS A 32 1.83 34.14 -8.54
N PRO A 33 3.05 33.77 -8.96
CA PRO A 33 3.66 32.51 -8.54
C PRO A 33 4.14 32.63 -7.08
N GLU A 34 3.89 31.59 -6.29
CA GLU A 34 4.62 31.35 -5.05
C GLU A 34 5.67 30.24 -5.28
N ASP A 35 6.76 30.33 -4.53
CA ASP A 35 8.03 29.64 -4.77
C ASP A 35 8.55 29.05 -3.45
N LYS A 36 9.44 28.06 -3.56
CA LYS A 36 9.97 27.18 -2.51
C LYS A 36 9.03 26.07 -2.03
N ALA A 37 9.53 24.93 -1.53
CA ALA A 37 10.94 24.60 -1.26
C ALA A 37 11.38 23.30 -1.94
N GLU A 38 12.64 23.29 -2.37
CA GLU A 38 13.41 22.07 -2.61
C GLU A 38 13.70 21.39 -1.26
N ASP A 39 13.69 20.06 -1.22
CA ASP A 39 14.61 19.31 -0.35
C ASP A 39 15.06 18.03 -1.04
N LYS A 40 16.30 17.61 -0.77
CA LYS A 40 17.01 16.53 -1.45
C LYS A 40 17.84 15.75 -0.43
N PRO A 41 17.78 14.41 -0.46
CA PRO A 41 18.99 13.65 -0.19
C PRO A 41 19.29 12.63 -1.29
N GLU A 42 20.52 12.66 -1.79
CA GLU A 42 21.16 11.47 -2.33
C GLU A 42 21.63 10.58 -1.17
N ASN A 43 21.34 9.28 -1.24
CA ASN A 43 22.30 8.16 -1.14
C ASN A 43 21.54 6.85 -0.86
N GLY A 44 21.93 5.76 -1.54
CA GLY A 44 21.57 4.37 -1.19
C GLY A 44 22.82 3.61 -0.71
N PRO A 45 22.93 2.29 -0.92
CA PRO A 45 21.91 1.31 -1.36
C PRO A 45 21.86 0.05 -0.45
N GLY A 46 21.04 -0.94 -0.82
CA GLY A 46 20.97 -2.27 -0.17
C GLY A 46 19.86 -2.39 0.89
N GLU A 47 19.28 -3.57 1.16
CA GLU A 47 19.48 -4.90 0.57
C GLU A 47 18.18 -5.73 0.67
N GLN A 48 18.00 -6.80 -0.12
CA GLN A 48 16.77 -7.61 -0.12
C GLN A 48 16.81 -8.80 0.86
N PRO A 49 15.66 -9.26 1.39
CA PRO A 49 15.59 -10.30 2.43
C PRO A 49 15.54 -11.73 1.89
N SER A 50 15.78 -12.71 2.77
CA SER A 50 15.50 -14.13 2.53
C SER A 50 14.96 -14.83 3.79
N GLU A 51 13.84 -15.54 3.64
CA GLU A 51 13.20 -16.42 4.63
C GLU A 51 13.28 -17.90 4.14
N PRO A 52 12.60 -18.91 4.75
CA PRO A 52 12.98 -19.53 6.02
C PRO A 52 12.92 -21.08 5.99
N GLY A 53 13.12 -21.74 7.15
CA GLY A 53 12.69 -23.12 7.41
C GLY A 53 13.57 -23.89 8.41
N SER A 54 13.17 -25.04 8.97
CA SER A 54 11.85 -25.68 9.15
C SER A 54 12.00 -26.92 10.08
N ALA A 55 10.88 -27.55 10.52
CA ALA A 55 10.78 -28.79 11.34
C ALA A 55 11.30 -28.71 12.81
N ALA A 56 10.64 -29.20 13.88
CA ALA A 56 9.90 -30.46 14.17
C ALA A 56 10.84 -31.63 14.63
N GLU A 57 10.50 -32.58 15.52
CA GLU A 57 9.29 -32.89 16.33
C GLU A 57 9.63 -33.91 17.47
N GLY A 58 8.64 -34.37 18.28
CA GLY A 58 8.75 -35.47 19.27
C GLY A 58 8.71 -35.03 20.74
N GLU A 59 7.69 -35.34 21.56
CA GLU A 59 7.25 -36.64 22.13
C GLU A 59 8.20 -37.24 23.20
N GLY A 60 7.75 -37.72 24.38
CA GLY A 60 6.39 -37.65 24.95
C GLY A 60 6.21 -38.49 26.24
N ALA A 61 5.10 -38.25 26.96
CA ALA A 61 4.45 -39.09 27.99
C ALA A 61 5.17 -39.38 29.34
N GLU A 62 4.62 -39.00 30.52
CA GLU A 62 3.57 -39.67 31.36
C GLU A 62 4.15 -40.70 32.38
N ARG A 63 3.61 -40.96 33.59
CA ARG A 63 2.45 -40.45 34.38
C ARG A 63 2.58 -40.82 35.88
N GLN A 64 1.58 -40.40 36.67
CA GLN A 64 1.06 -40.94 37.96
C GLN A 64 1.37 -40.26 39.31
N ARG A 65 0.28 -39.73 39.89
CA ARG A 65 -0.03 -39.44 41.30
C ARG A 65 -0.64 -40.73 41.95
N PRO A 66 -0.80 -40.89 43.28
CA PRO A 66 -1.79 -40.10 44.05
C PRO A 66 -1.39 -39.77 45.51
N GLU A 67 -2.28 -39.03 46.20
CA GLU A 67 -2.30 -38.85 47.68
C GLU A 67 -3.16 -39.96 48.33
N PRO A 68 -3.16 -40.13 49.67
CA PRO A 68 -4.21 -39.45 50.47
C PRO A 68 -3.79 -38.98 51.88
N LYS A 69 -4.77 -38.40 52.60
CA LYS A 69 -4.70 -37.83 53.96
C LYS A 69 -4.81 -38.90 55.08
N ALA A 70 -4.29 -38.61 56.28
CA ALA A 70 -5.09 -38.47 57.54
C ALA A 70 -4.22 -38.44 58.82
N GLY A 71 -4.73 -37.83 59.89
CA GLY A 71 -4.32 -38.10 61.29
C GLY A 71 -5.19 -39.18 61.94
N PRO A 72 -5.16 -39.42 63.28
CA PRO A 72 -5.17 -38.34 64.28
C PRO A 72 -4.33 -38.55 65.57
N ALA A 73 -4.48 -37.54 66.43
CA ALA A 73 -4.30 -37.40 67.88
C ALA A 73 -4.10 -38.61 68.82
N ALA A 74 -3.48 -38.27 69.97
CA ALA A 74 -3.81 -38.70 71.35
C ALA A 74 -3.52 -40.16 71.76
N GLU A 75 -3.40 -40.52 73.04
CA GLU A 75 -3.05 -39.85 74.32
C GLU A 75 -3.12 -40.98 75.37
N GLU A 76 -2.27 -40.98 76.41
CA GLU A 76 -2.60 -41.35 77.81
C GLU A 76 -1.35 -41.62 78.67
N THR A 77 -1.48 -41.33 79.96
CA THR A 77 -0.54 -41.70 81.03
C THR A 77 -1.08 -42.94 81.75
N PRO A 78 -0.30 -43.62 82.62
CA PRO A 78 -0.65 -43.46 84.03
C PRO A 78 0.53 -43.44 85.02
N ALA A 79 0.27 -42.82 86.17
CA ALA A 79 1.01 -42.94 87.43
C ALA A 79 0.10 -43.74 88.43
N PRO A 80 0.14 -43.64 89.79
CA PRO A 80 1.10 -43.03 90.72
C PRO A 80 1.42 -43.91 91.97
N GLY A 81 2.13 -43.33 92.96
CA GLY A 81 2.17 -43.78 94.37
C GLY A 81 3.55 -44.22 94.89
N ALA A 82 3.92 -44.05 96.16
CA ALA A 82 3.29 -43.34 97.29
C ALA A 82 4.37 -42.89 98.33
N VAL A 83 3.98 -42.25 99.44
CA VAL A 83 4.87 -41.52 100.41
C VAL A 83 4.41 -41.68 101.87
N PRO A 84 5.17 -41.21 102.91
CA PRO A 84 6.61 -40.97 103.04
C PRO A 84 7.25 -42.03 103.99
N PRO A 85 7.55 -41.88 105.32
CA PRO A 85 7.63 -40.75 106.29
C PRO A 85 9.01 -40.56 107.00
N SER A 86 9.07 -39.53 107.87
CA SER A 86 9.82 -39.43 109.15
C SER A 86 11.37 -39.46 109.26
N ASP A 87 11.92 -38.25 109.44
CA ASP A 87 12.51 -37.75 110.71
C ASP A 87 14.03 -37.52 110.91
N GLU A 88 14.26 -36.40 111.61
CA GLU A 88 15.45 -35.83 112.29
C GLU A 88 16.70 -35.34 111.51
N ALA A 89 17.29 -34.28 112.08
CA ALA A 89 18.40 -33.46 111.59
C ALA A 89 19.59 -33.56 112.61
N PRO A 90 20.75 -32.83 112.55
CA PRO A 90 20.99 -31.56 111.84
C PRO A 90 22.39 -31.37 111.16
N GLU A 91 22.54 -30.22 110.50
CA GLU A 91 23.68 -29.25 110.50
C GLU A 91 25.15 -29.74 110.62
N ALA A 92 26.15 -29.21 109.88
CA ALA A 92 26.16 -28.14 108.87
C ALA A 92 27.44 -28.13 107.97
N GLU A 93 27.31 -27.52 106.78
CA GLU A 93 28.20 -26.53 106.09
C GLU A 93 29.76 -26.59 106.17
N PRO A 94 30.48 -26.09 105.13
CA PRO A 94 30.24 -26.24 103.68
C PRO A 94 31.52 -26.53 102.84
N LEU A 95 31.35 -26.72 101.53
CA LEU A 95 32.44 -26.90 100.56
C LEU A 95 32.68 -25.66 99.68
N THR A 96 33.93 -25.32 99.37
CA THR A 96 34.29 -24.46 98.23
C THR A 96 34.61 -25.31 96.99
N GLY A 97 33.58 -25.62 96.19
CA GLY A 97 33.61 -26.67 95.15
C GLY A 97 34.60 -26.52 93.99
N ARG A 98 35.26 -25.36 93.79
CA ARG A 98 36.12 -25.12 92.63
C ARG A 98 37.46 -25.87 92.65
N GLN A 99 38.03 -26.16 93.82
CA GLN A 99 39.31 -26.88 93.93
C GLN A 99 39.17 -28.40 93.81
N ARG A 100 37.97 -28.97 94.01
CA ARG A 100 37.72 -30.42 93.83
C ARG A 100 37.69 -30.85 92.36
N LEU A 101 37.35 -29.96 91.42
CA LEU A 101 37.32 -30.28 89.99
C LEU A 101 38.73 -30.41 89.38
N VAL A 102 39.66 -29.53 89.77
CA VAL A 102 41.02 -29.50 89.21
C VAL A 102 41.81 -30.76 89.59
N ASN A 103 41.71 -31.19 90.86
CA ASN A 103 42.35 -32.43 91.33
C ASN A 103 41.53 -33.71 91.01
N GLY A 104 40.38 -33.60 90.35
CA GLY A 104 39.61 -34.75 89.86
C GLY A 104 40.02 -35.24 88.47
N LEU A 105 40.76 -34.42 87.70
CA LEU A 105 41.11 -34.69 86.30
C LEU A 105 42.60 -35.03 86.08
N TRP A 106 43.39 -35.13 87.16
CA TRP A 106 44.83 -35.43 87.10
C TRP A 106 45.19 -36.44 88.21
N PRO A 107 45.95 -37.52 87.93
CA PRO A 107 46.68 -37.82 86.71
C PRO A 107 45.82 -38.43 85.59
N PRO A 108 46.12 -38.12 84.31
CA PRO A 108 45.42 -38.70 83.16
C PRO A 108 45.81 -40.18 82.96
N ARG A 109 45.05 -41.11 83.55
CA ARG A 109 45.08 -42.54 83.18
C ARG A 109 44.40 -42.76 81.83
N LEU A 110 45.03 -42.24 80.77
CA LEU A 110 44.65 -42.41 79.37
C LEU A 110 44.74 -43.88 78.97
N THR A 111 43.68 -44.63 79.27
CA THR A 111 43.48 -45.97 78.72
C THR A 111 43.41 -45.87 77.19
N ARG A 112 43.83 -46.93 76.48
CA ARG A 112 43.76 -46.97 75.00
C ARG A 112 42.34 -46.65 74.49
N ALA A 113 41.31 -47.10 75.21
CA ALA A 113 39.91 -46.80 74.94
C ALA A 113 39.58 -45.29 75.04
N GLN A 114 40.10 -44.59 76.05
CA GLN A 114 39.86 -43.15 76.21
C GLN A 114 40.57 -42.32 75.12
N LEU A 115 41.75 -42.76 74.67
CA LEU A 115 42.42 -42.19 73.50
C LEU A 115 41.61 -42.40 72.21
N THR A 116 41.04 -43.59 71.98
CA THR A 116 40.19 -43.82 70.80
C THR A 116 38.88 -43.04 70.86
N VAL A 117 38.27 -42.86 72.04
CA VAL A 117 37.07 -42.01 72.20
C VAL A 117 37.40 -40.53 71.95
N ALA A 118 38.53 -40.03 72.45
CA ALA A 118 38.98 -38.66 72.19
C ALA A 118 39.27 -38.43 70.69
N LEU A 119 39.91 -39.40 70.03
CA LEU A 119 40.14 -39.37 68.58
C LEU A 119 38.83 -39.35 67.80
N LEU A 120 37.88 -40.23 68.14
CA LEU A 120 36.56 -40.30 67.48
C LEU A 120 35.77 -39.01 67.67
N LEU A 121 35.75 -38.43 68.88
CA LEU A 121 35.09 -37.14 69.14
C LEU A 121 35.80 -35.98 68.43
N CYS A 122 37.12 -36.02 68.27
CA CYS A 122 37.87 -35.03 67.50
C CYS A 122 37.54 -35.12 66.00
N VAL A 123 37.53 -36.33 65.41
CA VAL A 123 37.15 -36.57 64.01
C VAL A 123 35.67 -36.23 63.77
N LEU A 124 34.77 -36.58 64.68
CA LEU A 124 33.35 -36.22 64.62
C LEU A 124 33.15 -34.70 64.72
N GLY A 125 33.84 -34.05 65.65
CA GLY A 125 33.80 -32.59 65.83
C GLY A 125 34.38 -31.84 64.64
N LEU A 126 35.46 -32.34 64.04
CA LEU A 126 36.05 -31.78 62.82
C LEU A 126 35.15 -32.04 61.60
N GLY A 127 34.52 -33.21 61.50
CA GLY A 127 33.54 -33.53 60.46
C GLY A 127 32.29 -32.65 60.55
N LEU A 128 31.74 -32.47 61.75
CA LEU A 128 30.65 -31.53 62.02
C LEU A 128 31.07 -30.08 61.76
N ALA A 129 32.29 -29.69 62.12
CA ALA A 129 32.81 -28.37 61.79
C ALA A 129 32.94 -28.16 60.28
N ILE A 130 33.42 -29.14 59.52
CA ILE A 130 33.50 -29.10 58.05
C ILE A 130 32.10 -29.10 57.42
N GLN A 131 31.14 -29.84 57.97
CA GLN A 131 29.78 -29.93 57.44
C GLN A 131 28.94 -28.67 57.76
N VAL A 132 29.09 -28.09 58.96
CA VAL A 132 28.55 -26.77 59.28
C VAL A 132 29.24 -25.71 58.45
N ARG A 133 30.57 -25.78 58.29
CA ARG A 133 31.33 -24.81 57.49
C ARG A 133 30.89 -24.83 56.04
N SER A 134 30.80 -25.99 55.38
CA SER A 134 30.32 -26.09 54.00
C SER A 134 28.84 -25.75 53.83
N THR A 135 27.97 -26.05 54.81
CA THR A 135 26.57 -25.58 54.78
C THR A 135 26.46 -24.06 55.01
N SER A 136 27.46 -23.43 55.64
CA SER A 136 27.55 -21.97 55.81
C SER A 136 28.30 -21.25 54.68
N ASP A 137 29.25 -21.91 54.00
CA ASP A 137 29.93 -21.40 52.80
C ASP A 137 29.04 -21.50 51.55
N ASN A 138 27.90 -22.21 51.63
CA ASN A 138 26.73 -22.01 50.76
C ASN A 138 26.02 -20.63 50.99
N SER A 139 26.70 -19.68 51.63
CA SER A 139 26.26 -18.29 51.83
C SER A 139 26.15 -17.48 50.53
N ALA A 140 26.73 -17.97 49.42
CA ALA A 140 26.46 -17.47 48.07
C ALA A 140 24.95 -17.36 47.76
N LEU A 141 24.10 -18.20 48.39
CA LEU A 141 22.64 -18.26 48.17
C LEU A 141 21.80 -17.41 49.15
N ARG A 142 22.42 -16.47 49.89
CA ARG A 142 21.71 -15.61 50.87
C ARG A 142 21.59 -14.12 50.47
N GLY A 143 22.40 -13.62 49.53
CA GLY A 143 22.16 -12.34 48.81
C GLY A 143 21.49 -12.56 47.44
N ALA A 144 21.94 -13.60 46.73
CA ALA A 144 21.50 -14.07 45.41
C ALA A 144 20.04 -14.57 45.30
N ARG A 145 19.11 -14.02 46.09
CA ARG A 145 17.66 -14.28 46.00
C ARG A 145 16.82 -13.04 45.76
N GLN A 146 17.37 -11.86 46.02
CA GLN A 146 16.71 -10.58 45.70
C GLN A 146 17.51 -9.81 44.66
N GLU A 147 18.85 -9.78 44.80
CA GLU A 147 19.76 -9.13 43.84
C GLU A 147 19.70 -9.80 42.45
N ASP A 148 19.79 -11.13 42.39
CA ASP A 148 19.67 -11.87 41.12
C ASP A 148 18.24 -11.86 40.57
N LEU A 149 17.20 -11.77 41.41
CA LEU A 149 15.82 -11.64 40.94
C LEU A 149 15.56 -10.26 40.33
N VAL A 150 16.10 -9.20 40.93
CA VAL A 150 16.09 -7.84 40.34
C VAL A 150 16.91 -7.82 39.06
N ARG A 151 18.12 -8.40 39.03
CA ARG A 151 18.95 -8.51 37.82
C ARG A 151 18.24 -9.25 36.68
N ILE A 152 17.60 -10.40 36.97
CA ILE A 152 16.86 -11.18 35.98
C ILE A 152 15.61 -10.42 35.53
N LEU A 153 14.92 -9.72 36.43
CA LEU A 153 13.81 -8.84 36.09
C LEU A 153 14.28 -7.71 35.17
N ASP A 154 15.33 -6.98 35.52
CA ASP A 154 15.94 -5.93 34.69
C ASP A 154 16.37 -6.46 33.32
N GLU A 155 16.95 -7.67 33.25
CA GLU A 155 17.34 -8.27 31.99
C GLU A 155 16.12 -8.68 31.14
N LEU A 156 15.06 -9.21 31.76
CA LEU A 156 13.78 -9.49 31.09
C LEU A 156 13.06 -8.21 30.65
N ASP A 157 13.08 -7.15 31.46
CA ASP A 157 12.51 -5.83 31.14
C ASP A 157 13.25 -5.20 29.95
N ASN A 158 14.58 -5.28 29.94
CA ASN A 158 15.40 -4.77 28.84
C ASN A 158 15.25 -5.61 27.56
N ARG A 159 15.10 -6.94 27.67
CA ARG A 159 14.75 -7.81 26.52
C ARG A 159 13.34 -7.50 26.00
N THR A 160 12.37 -7.29 26.88
CA THR A 160 10.98 -6.97 26.53
C THR A 160 10.89 -5.62 25.81
N LYS A 161 11.51 -4.57 26.37
CA LYS A 161 11.59 -3.23 25.75
C LYS A 161 12.21 -3.30 24.35
N ARG A 162 13.31 -4.04 24.18
CA ARG A 162 13.94 -4.26 22.87
C ARG A 162 13.02 -4.98 21.88
N LEU A 163 12.30 -6.01 22.32
CA LEU A 163 11.36 -6.75 21.47
C LEU A 163 10.11 -5.93 21.12
N ASP A 164 9.62 -5.08 22.03
CA ASP A 164 8.53 -4.13 21.73
C ASP A 164 8.98 -3.03 20.75
N ASP A 165 10.19 -2.50 20.89
CA ASP A 165 10.76 -1.52 19.96
C ASP A 165 11.06 -2.14 18.58
N GLU A 166 11.57 -3.37 18.54
CA GLU A 166 11.77 -4.14 17.31
C GLU A 166 10.44 -4.49 16.63
N LYS A 167 9.43 -4.91 17.39
CA LYS A 167 8.07 -5.13 16.90
C LYS A 167 7.49 -3.85 16.30
N ARG A 168 7.55 -2.72 17.00
CA ARG A 168 7.08 -1.40 16.51
C ARG A 168 7.80 -0.98 15.24
N ARG A 169 9.11 -1.25 15.15
CA ARG A 169 9.91 -1.01 13.94
C ARG A 169 9.43 -1.87 12.78
N LEU A 170 9.21 -3.17 12.99
CA LEU A 170 8.71 -4.09 11.96
C LEU A 170 7.27 -3.74 11.53
N GLU A 171 6.40 -3.37 12.45
CA GLU A 171 5.04 -2.88 12.16
C GLU A 171 5.07 -1.58 11.33
N SER A 172 5.97 -0.65 11.67
CA SER A 172 6.20 0.58 10.91
C SER A 172 6.76 0.31 9.50
N GLN A 173 7.79 -0.54 9.37
CA GLN A 173 8.36 -0.95 8.09
C GLN A 173 7.34 -1.68 7.21
N ARG A 174 6.51 -2.55 7.80
CA ARG A 174 5.41 -3.23 7.10
C ARG A 174 4.39 -2.22 6.58
N THR A 175 3.94 -1.29 7.42
CA THR A 175 2.96 -0.26 7.04
C THR A 175 3.51 0.66 5.94
N GLN A 176 4.80 1.03 6.01
CA GLN A 176 5.49 1.79 4.98
C GLN A 176 5.58 1.02 3.66
N LEU A 177 5.91 -0.28 3.70
CA LEU A 177 5.98 -1.13 2.52
C LEU A 177 4.60 -1.33 1.88
N GLU A 178 3.57 -1.66 2.66
CA GLU A 178 2.18 -1.77 2.21
C GLU A 178 1.70 -0.44 1.57
N SER A 179 1.96 0.70 2.22
CA SER A 179 1.64 2.03 1.68
C SER A 179 2.33 2.31 0.34
N SER A 180 3.65 2.08 0.26
CA SER A 180 4.43 2.29 -0.98
C SER A 180 4.01 1.36 -2.12
N SER A 181 3.65 0.12 -1.81
CA SER A 181 3.12 -0.86 -2.77
C SER A 181 1.77 -0.42 -3.34
N ASN A 182 0.86 0.03 -2.48
CA ASN A 182 -0.45 0.56 -2.89
C ASN A 182 -0.29 1.84 -3.75
N GLN A 183 0.60 2.74 -3.36
CA GLN A 183 0.93 3.95 -4.15
C GLN A 183 1.51 3.59 -5.53
N ALA A 184 2.43 2.63 -5.59
CA ALA A 184 3.00 2.16 -6.85
C ALA A 184 1.98 1.44 -7.75
N ALA A 185 1.02 0.71 -7.16
CA ALA A 185 -0.06 0.07 -7.89
C ALA A 185 -1.02 1.10 -8.53
N GLU A 186 -1.48 2.09 -7.76
CA GLU A 186 -2.33 3.16 -8.28
C GLU A 186 -1.60 4.06 -9.29
N ALA A 187 -0.31 4.34 -9.09
CA ALA A 187 0.51 5.05 -10.08
C ALA A 187 0.59 4.30 -11.43
N ARG A 188 0.86 2.98 -11.40
CA ARG A 188 0.86 2.14 -12.62
C ARG A 188 -0.49 2.12 -13.33
N LYS A 189 -1.57 2.01 -12.56
CA LYS A 189 -2.96 2.04 -13.06
C LYS A 189 -3.31 3.37 -13.72
N GLN A 190 -2.94 4.50 -13.11
CA GLN A 190 -3.10 5.83 -13.73
C GLN A 190 -2.25 5.98 -15.00
N THR A 191 -1.03 5.44 -15.03
CA THR A 191 -0.17 5.44 -16.22
C THR A 191 -0.81 4.62 -17.35
N ALA A 192 -1.30 3.41 -17.08
CA ALA A 192 -1.98 2.59 -18.08
C ALA A 192 -3.26 3.26 -18.65
N GLN A 193 -4.04 3.93 -17.79
CA GLN A 193 -5.21 4.70 -18.24
C GLN A 193 -4.82 5.90 -19.13
N LYS A 194 -3.72 6.59 -18.81
CA LYS A 194 -3.18 7.67 -19.65
C LYS A 194 -2.62 7.13 -20.97
N GLU A 195 -1.96 5.97 -20.95
CA GLU A 195 -1.44 5.29 -22.14
C GLU A 195 -2.58 4.91 -23.09
N GLU A 196 -3.67 4.34 -22.57
CA GLU A 196 -4.88 4.02 -23.35
C GLU A 196 -5.52 5.29 -23.97
N GLN A 197 -5.70 6.35 -23.18
CA GLN A 197 -6.24 7.64 -23.66
C GLN A 197 -5.37 8.25 -24.77
N LEU A 198 -4.04 8.27 -24.58
CA LEU A 198 -3.10 8.78 -25.57
C LEU A 198 -3.03 7.89 -26.82
N ALA A 199 -3.19 6.57 -26.67
CA ALA A 199 -3.23 5.64 -27.80
C ALA A 199 -4.50 5.79 -28.65
N VAL A 200 -5.66 6.09 -28.03
CA VAL A 200 -6.90 6.42 -28.76
C VAL A 200 -6.72 7.72 -29.56
N LEU A 201 -6.13 8.76 -28.95
CA LEU A 201 -5.86 10.06 -29.57
C LEU A 201 -4.81 9.97 -30.70
N ALA A 202 -3.75 9.19 -30.50
CA ALA A 202 -2.72 8.91 -31.51
C ALA A 202 -3.19 7.95 -32.62
N GLY A 203 -4.40 7.37 -32.48
CA GLY A 203 -4.96 6.45 -33.45
C GLY A 203 -4.34 5.05 -33.46
N THR A 204 -3.52 4.69 -32.46
CA THR A 204 -2.78 3.43 -32.43
C THR A 204 -3.58 2.25 -31.86
N VAL A 205 -4.71 2.51 -31.17
CA VAL A 205 -5.69 1.50 -30.76
C VAL A 205 -7.09 1.80 -31.31
N ALA A 206 -7.91 0.76 -31.41
CA ALA A 206 -9.31 0.87 -31.80
C ALA A 206 -10.14 1.55 -30.70
N ALA A 207 -11.24 2.21 -31.09
CA ALA A 207 -12.17 2.86 -30.17
C ALA A 207 -13.61 2.41 -30.47
N GLN A 208 -14.46 2.45 -29.44
CA GLN A 208 -15.91 2.25 -29.58
C GLN A 208 -16.68 3.22 -28.69
N GLY A 209 -17.84 3.67 -29.14
CA GLY A 209 -18.69 4.61 -28.41
C GLY A 209 -19.92 4.99 -29.22
N PRO A 210 -20.80 5.86 -28.68
CA PRO A 210 -21.87 6.45 -29.46
C PRO A 210 -21.30 7.33 -30.59
N GLY A 211 -22.10 7.58 -31.62
CA GLY A 211 -21.73 8.49 -32.70
C GLY A 211 -22.62 8.35 -33.93
N ILE A 212 -22.03 8.57 -35.11
CA ILE A 212 -22.72 8.47 -36.39
C ILE A 212 -21.93 7.66 -37.43
N GLU A 213 -22.64 7.01 -38.35
CA GLU A 213 -22.09 6.58 -39.63
C GLU A 213 -22.62 7.55 -40.71
N LEU A 214 -21.70 8.25 -41.37
CA LEU A 214 -21.97 9.15 -42.50
C LEU A 214 -21.46 8.48 -43.78
N THR A 215 -22.32 8.30 -44.78
CA THR A 215 -21.96 7.72 -46.09
C THR A 215 -22.15 8.77 -47.18
N VAL A 216 -21.12 9.00 -47.99
CA VAL A 216 -21.13 9.90 -49.15
C VAL A 216 -20.95 9.07 -50.43
N SER A 217 -21.99 9.00 -51.25
CA SER A 217 -22.01 8.23 -52.50
C SER A 217 -21.93 9.16 -53.71
N ASP A 218 -20.78 9.18 -54.36
CA ASP A 218 -20.42 10.13 -55.43
C ASP A 218 -20.41 9.45 -56.80
N SER A 219 -21.57 9.07 -57.31
CA SER A 219 -21.70 8.29 -58.56
C SER A 219 -21.14 8.97 -59.81
N LYS A 220 -20.70 10.23 -59.73
CA LYS A 220 -20.08 10.99 -60.82
C LYS A 220 -18.58 11.22 -60.64
N GLY A 221 -18.04 10.96 -59.45
CA GLY A 221 -16.63 11.21 -59.13
C GLY A 221 -16.31 12.70 -59.03
N ALA A 222 -17.27 13.52 -58.57
CA ALA A 222 -17.16 14.98 -58.48
C ALA A 222 -16.70 15.49 -57.10
N VAL A 223 -16.76 14.66 -56.04
CA VAL A 223 -16.33 15.05 -54.70
C VAL A 223 -14.81 15.12 -54.64
N GLU A 224 -14.29 16.34 -54.51
CA GLU A 224 -12.87 16.62 -54.34
C GLU A 224 -12.38 16.36 -52.90
N SER A 225 -11.05 16.32 -52.75
CA SER A 225 -10.37 16.02 -51.48
C SER A 225 -10.55 17.12 -50.42
N ASP A 226 -10.86 18.35 -50.83
CA ASP A 226 -11.17 19.46 -49.94
C ASP A 226 -12.52 19.26 -49.22
N LYS A 227 -13.57 18.83 -49.91
CA LYS A 227 -14.90 18.61 -49.30
C LYS A 227 -14.88 17.52 -48.23
N LEU A 228 -14.04 16.51 -48.41
CA LEU A 228 -13.82 15.45 -47.41
C LEU A 228 -12.98 15.94 -46.22
N LEU A 229 -12.06 16.89 -46.44
CA LEU A 229 -11.35 17.59 -45.36
C LEU A 229 -12.29 18.51 -44.58
N ASP A 230 -13.07 19.36 -45.26
CA ASP A 230 -14.09 20.23 -44.66
C ASP A 230 -15.07 19.41 -43.79
N THR A 231 -15.52 18.26 -44.30
CA THR A 231 -16.34 17.30 -43.55
C THR A 231 -15.69 16.90 -42.21
N ILE A 232 -14.39 16.58 -42.19
CA ILE A 232 -13.66 16.27 -40.96
C ILE A 232 -13.56 17.47 -40.02
N GLN A 233 -13.35 18.67 -40.56
CA GLN A 233 -13.17 19.88 -39.76
C GLN A 233 -14.47 20.28 -39.06
N GLU A 234 -15.62 20.16 -39.74
CA GLU A 234 -16.95 20.33 -39.14
C GLU A 234 -17.26 19.24 -38.10
N LEU A 235 -16.94 17.97 -38.37
CA LEU A 235 -17.07 16.88 -37.39
C LEU A 235 -16.21 17.13 -36.13
N ARG A 236 -14.98 17.64 -36.30
CA ARG A 236 -14.09 18.04 -35.19
C ARG A 236 -14.67 19.22 -34.40
N ALA A 237 -15.20 20.24 -35.07
CA ALA A 237 -15.87 21.37 -34.44
C ALA A 237 -17.12 20.93 -33.63
N ALA A 238 -17.83 19.93 -34.13
CA ALA A 238 -18.97 19.28 -33.48
C ALA A 238 -18.60 18.26 -32.38
N GLY A 239 -17.32 18.12 -32.03
CA GLY A 239 -16.87 17.27 -30.92
C GLY A 239 -16.71 15.78 -31.26
N ALA A 240 -16.31 15.45 -32.49
CA ALA A 240 -15.88 14.10 -32.84
C ALA A 240 -14.57 13.71 -32.11
N GLU A 241 -14.61 12.60 -31.38
CA GLU A 241 -13.50 12.09 -30.56
C GLU A 241 -12.58 11.13 -31.34
N ALA A 242 -13.16 10.36 -32.27
CA ALA A 242 -12.42 9.52 -33.21
C ALA A 242 -13.15 9.43 -34.55
N ILE A 243 -12.40 9.52 -35.66
CA ILE A 243 -12.92 9.47 -37.03
C ILE A 243 -12.14 8.41 -37.83
N GLN A 244 -12.86 7.63 -38.64
CA GLN A 244 -12.31 6.75 -39.65
C GLN A 244 -13.06 6.93 -40.97
N ILE A 245 -12.33 6.98 -42.08
CA ILE A 245 -12.90 7.00 -43.44
C ILE A 245 -12.45 5.74 -44.15
N ASN A 246 -13.41 4.87 -44.49
CA ASN A 246 -13.16 3.54 -45.01
C ASN A 246 -12.14 2.78 -44.11
N ASP A 247 -10.91 2.56 -44.60
CA ASP A 247 -9.83 1.87 -43.90
C ASP A 247 -8.69 2.81 -43.42
N VAL A 248 -9.01 4.10 -43.25
CA VAL A 248 -8.07 5.16 -42.84
C VAL A 248 -8.51 5.79 -41.52
N ARG A 249 -7.66 5.71 -40.50
CA ARG A 249 -7.84 6.35 -39.19
C ARG A 249 -7.39 7.81 -39.29
N VAL A 250 -8.31 8.74 -39.09
CA VAL A 250 -8.04 10.17 -39.14
C VAL A 250 -7.47 10.61 -37.79
N VAL A 251 -6.32 11.28 -37.82
CA VAL A 251 -5.63 11.86 -36.66
C VAL A 251 -5.16 13.29 -36.95
N ALA A 252 -4.45 13.93 -36.02
CA ALA A 252 -4.04 15.32 -36.12
C ALA A 252 -3.20 15.65 -37.36
N ASP A 253 -2.35 14.73 -37.83
CA ASP A 253 -1.48 14.90 -39.00
C ASP A 253 -2.04 14.26 -40.29
N THR A 254 -3.28 13.77 -40.29
CA THR A 254 -3.91 13.20 -41.49
C THR A 254 -4.13 14.25 -42.56
N TYR A 255 -3.61 14.00 -43.75
CA TYR A 255 -3.71 14.89 -44.91
C TYR A 255 -4.56 14.32 -46.05
N PHE A 256 -5.05 15.23 -46.89
CA PHE A 256 -5.90 14.97 -48.05
C PHE A 256 -5.22 15.43 -49.32
N SER A 257 -5.36 14.67 -50.40
CA SER A 257 -4.68 14.90 -51.68
C SER A 257 -5.38 14.19 -52.83
N GLY A 258 -4.88 14.35 -54.06
CA GLY A 258 -5.51 13.84 -55.27
C GLY A 258 -6.52 14.83 -55.86
N SER A 259 -7.52 14.30 -56.56
CA SER A 259 -8.59 15.09 -57.22
C SER A 259 -9.93 14.38 -57.12
N ALA A 260 -10.99 15.02 -57.62
CA ALA A 260 -12.28 14.41 -57.93
C ALA A 260 -12.12 12.98 -58.51
N GLY A 261 -12.81 12.01 -57.88
CA GLY A 261 -12.77 10.58 -58.22
C GLY A 261 -11.46 9.82 -57.94
N ASN A 262 -10.40 10.49 -57.49
CA ASN A 262 -9.07 9.92 -57.21
C ASN A 262 -8.49 10.52 -55.92
N VAL A 263 -9.24 10.48 -54.81
CA VAL A 263 -8.80 11.03 -53.53
C VAL A 263 -7.82 10.09 -52.82
N GLU A 264 -6.75 10.67 -52.27
CA GLU A 264 -5.80 10.02 -51.37
C GLU A 264 -5.85 10.63 -49.97
N ILE A 265 -6.07 9.78 -48.96
CA ILE A 265 -6.06 10.14 -47.53
C ILE A 265 -4.84 9.48 -46.91
N ASP A 266 -3.92 10.26 -46.32
CA ASP A 266 -2.65 9.75 -45.78
C ASP A 266 -1.81 8.92 -46.80
N GLY A 267 -1.92 9.24 -48.10
CA GLY A 267 -1.26 8.50 -49.19
C GLY A 267 -1.87 7.12 -49.48
N LYS A 268 -3.03 6.79 -48.89
CA LYS A 268 -3.87 5.67 -49.30
C LYS A 268 -4.95 6.17 -50.25
N LYS A 269 -5.08 5.55 -51.42
CA LYS A 269 -6.23 5.78 -52.30
C LYS A 269 -7.52 5.29 -51.65
N VAL A 270 -8.54 6.14 -51.62
CA VAL A 270 -9.85 5.83 -51.06
C VAL A 270 -10.91 6.07 -52.14
N SER A 271 -11.74 5.05 -52.37
CA SER A 271 -12.85 5.11 -53.33
C SER A 271 -14.18 5.34 -52.64
N GLN A 272 -15.12 5.92 -53.39
CA GLN A 272 -16.53 5.96 -53.00
C GLN A 272 -17.14 4.56 -52.77
N PRO A 273 -18.25 4.45 -52.01
CA PRO A 273 -18.79 5.49 -51.14
C PRO A 273 -17.84 5.77 -49.97
N TYR A 274 -17.63 7.04 -49.66
CA TYR A 274 -16.78 7.46 -48.54
C TYR A 274 -17.57 7.25 -47.24
N LYS A 275 -17.12 6.33 -46.39
CA LYS A 275 -17.79 5.91 -45.16
C LYS A 275 -17.06 6.45 -43.94
N PHE A 276 -17.63 7.47 -43.33
CA PHE A 276 -17.18 8.11 -42.11
C PHE A 276 -17.79 7.37 -40.91
N LYS A 277 -16.99 6.56 -40.22
CA LYS A 277 -17.30 6.09 -38.87
C LYS A 277 -16.84 7.17 -37.89
N VAL A 278 -17.76 7.77 -37.14
CA VAL A 278 -17.46 8.86 -36.19
C VAL A 278 -17.92 8.50 -34.79
N ILE A 279 -17.05 8.59 -33.80
CA ILE A 279 -17.38 8.50 -32.37
C ILE A 279 -17.47 9.91 -31.80
N GLY A 280 -18.49 10.15 -30.98
CA GLY A 280 -18.80 11.44 -30.36
C GLY A 280 -20.29 11.54 -30.04
N LYS A 281 -20.77 12.72 -29.65
CA LYS A 281 -22.18 12.92 -29.24
C LYS A 281 -23.11 12.99 -30.46
N PRO A 282 -24.02 12.02 -30.70
CA PRO A 282 -24.83 11.99 -31.93
C PRO A 282 -25.76 13.22 -32.07
N GLN A 283 -26.19 13.77 -30.94
CA GLN A 283 -27.03 14.98 -30.87
C GLN A 283 -26.28 16.28 -31.18
N ASP A 284 -24.95 16.28 -31.16
CA ASP A 284 -24.11 17.42 -31.53
C ASP A 284 -23.58 17.25 -32.97
N LEU A 285 -23.16 16.03 -33.33
CA LEU A 285 -22.60 15.67 -34.63
C LEU A 285 -23.58 15.82 -35.82
N GLU A 286 -24.79 15.24 -35.72
CA GLU A 286 -25.72 15.26 -36.87
C GLU A 286 -26.26 16.67 -37.19
N PRO A 287 -26.68 17.50 -36.21
CA PRO A 287 -27.13 18.85 -36.51
C PRO A 287 -26.05 19.72 -37.17
N ALA A 288 -24.78 19.57 -36.76
CA ALA A 288 -23.66 20.32 -37.35
C ALA A 288 -23.50 20.07 -38.85
N LEU A 289 -23.56 18.80 -39.29
CA LEU A 289 -23.51 18.42 -40.70
C LEU A 289 -24.66 19.03 -41.54
N ASN A 290 -25.80 19.30 -40.90
CA ASN A 290 -27.04 19.78 -41.51
C ASN A 290 -27.26 21.31 -41.37
N ILE A 291 -26.28 22.06 -40.85
CA ILE A 291 -26.34 23.54 -40.81
C ILE A 291 -26.53 24.08 -42.25
N PRO A 292 -27.37 25.11 -42.48
CA PRO A 292 -27.52 25.71 -43.80
C PRO A 292 -26.17 26.20 -44.38
N GLY A 293 -25.84 25.74 -45.59
CA GLY A 293 -24.54 25.98 -46.23
C GLY A 293 -23.42 25.00 -45.81
N GLY A 294 -23.64 24.14 -44.82
CA GLY A 294 -22.68 23.16 -44.29
C GLY A 294 -22.47 21.93 -45.16
N VAL A 295 -21.96 20.86 -44.54
CA VAL A 295 -21.42 19.67 -45.21
C VAL A 295 -22.42 18.99 -46.16
N VAL A 296 -23.61 18.63 -45.67
CA VAL A 296 -24.60 17.85 -46.45
C VAL A 296 -24.97 18.62 -47.73
N GLN A 297 -25.38 19.87 -47.58
CA GLN A 297 -25.77 20.73 -48.70
C GLN A 297 -24.62 21.06 -49.65
N THR A 298 -23.37 20.94 -49.22
CA THR A 298 -22.20 21.19 -50.07
C THR A 298 -21.85 19.95 -50.90
N LEU A 299 -21.89 18.76 -50.32
CA LEU A 299 -21.73 17.49 -51.05
C LEU A 299 -22.89 17.23 -52.03
N GLU A 300 -24.11 17.63 -51.67
CA GLU A 300 -25.28 17.54 -52.56
C GLU A 300 -25.18 18.45 -53.80
N LYS A 301 -24.50 19.62 -53.70
CA LYS A 301 -24.22 20.48 -54.87
C LYS A 301 -23.27 19.81 -55.86
N GLU A 302 -22.27 19.07 -55.35
CA GLU A 302 -21.40 18.20 -56.15
C GLU A 302 -22.12 16.91 -56.61
N GLN A 303 -23.43 16.80 -56.37
CA GLN A 303 -24.31 15.73 -56.86
C GLN A 303 -24.01 14.36 -56.24
N ALA A 304 -23.34 14.33 -55.09
CA ALA A 304 -23.20 13.16 -54.24
C ALA A 304 -24.44 12.97 -53.35
N ALA A 305 -24.87 11.72 -53.17
CA ALA A 305 -25.92 11.37 -52.22
C ALA A 305 -25.32 11.15 -50.83
N VAL A 306 -25.83 11.88 -49.84
CA VAL A 306 -25.36 11.83 -48.45
C VAL A 306 -26.40 11.11 -47.58
N SER A 307 -25.96 10.24 -46.68
CA SER A 307 -26.80 9.70 -45.61
C SER A 307 -26.06 9.72 -44.27
N VAL A 308 -26.78 10.04 -43.20
CA VAL A 308 -26.28 10.03 -41.82
C VAL A 308 -27.18 9.12 -41.00
N SER A 309 -26.59 8.25 -40.18
CA SER A 309 -27.32 7.43 -39.21
C SER A 309 -26.65 7.53 -37.82
N ARG A 310 -27.45 7.64 -36.76
CA ARG A 310 -26.97 7.59 -35.38
C ARG A 310 -26.82 6.15 -34.92
N SER A 311 -25.81 5.89 -34.09
CA SER A 311 -25.68 4.62 -33.37
C SER A 311 -25.19 4.86 -31.95
N GLU A 312 -25.71 4.08 -30.99
CA GLU A 312 -25.14 3.98 -29.64
C GLU A 312 -23.77 3.26 -29.64
N LYS A 313 -23.46 2.55 -30.72
CA LYS A 313 -22.18 1.86 -30.92
C LYS A 313 -21.67 1.98 -32.36
N ILE A 314 -20.73 2.91 -32.54
CA ILE A 314 -19.77 2.96 -33.64
C ILE A 314 -18.48 2.26 -33.18
N ILE A 315 -17.76 1.61 -34.09
CA ILE A 315 -16.44 1.01 -33.85
C ILE A 315 -15.45 1.58 -34.86
N VAL A 316 -14.48 2.35 -34.38
CA VAL A 316 -13.34 2.87 -35.14
C VAL A 316 -12.20 1.87 -34.97
N ASP A 317 -12.06 0.98 -35.95
CA ASP A 317 -11.14 -0.17 -35.98
C ASP A 317 -9.89 0.07 -36.83
N ALA A 318 -9.87 1.09 -37.70
CA ALA A 318 -8.67 1.51 -38.40
C ALA A 318 -7.62 2.07 -37.42
N LEU A 319 -6.34 1.74 -37.66
CA LEU A 319 -5.21 2.13 -36.82
C LEU A 319 -4.15 2.92 -37.61
N ARG A 320 -3.46 3.84 -36.94
CA ARG A 320 -2.20 4.47 -37.39
C ARG A 320 -1.01 3.63 -36.88
N PRO A 321 0.03 3.40 -37.69
CA PRO A 321 1.23 2.71 -37.24
C PRO A 321 2.03 3.59 -36.26
N ALA A 322 2.39 3.05 -35.10
CA ALA A 322 3.21 3.74 -34.11
C ALA A 322 4.66 3.90 -34.60
N LYS A 323 4.94 4.95 -35.38
CA LYS A 323 6.28 5.24 -35.88
C LYS A 323 7.18 5.76 -34.76
N ARG A 324 8.24 5.02 -34.44
CA ARG A 324 9.30 5.49 -33.54
C ARG A 324 10.02 6.69 -34.17
N PRO A 325 10.18 7.84 -33.46
CA PRO A 325 10.99 8.95 -33.95
C PRO A 325 12.49 8.60 -33.95
N ASP A 326 13.23 9.12 -34.93
CA ASP A 326 14.69 8.91 -35.03
C ASP A 326 15.45 9.71 -33.95
N TYR A 327 14.99 10.92 -33.66
CA TYR A 327 15.66 11.88 -32.75
C TYR A 327 14.89 12.11 -31.44
N ALA A 328 13.57 12.27 -31.50
CA ALA A 328 12.76 12.55 -30.32
C ALA A 328 12.64 11.32 -29.40
N ARG A 329 12.62 11.56 -28.09
CA ARG A 329 12.51 10.55 -27.03
C ARG A 329 11.55 11.05 -25.96
N SER A 330 10.85 10.14 -25.28
CA SER A 330 10.12 10.51 -24.07
C SER A 330 11.09 11.07 -23.02
N SER A 331 10.63 12.03 -22.22
CA SER A 331 11.26 12.32 -20.93
C SER A 331 11.20 11.07 -20.03
N SER A 332 12.18 10.96 -19.13
CA SER A 332 12.32 9.87 -18.16
C SER A 332 11.95 10.34 -16.75
N GLN A 333 10.77 10.93 -16.61
CA GLN A 333 10.17 11.41 -15.36
C GLN A 333 8.92 10.58 -15.05
#